data_AF-A0A928VW15-F1
#
_entry.id   AF-A0A928VW15-F1
#
_cell.length_a   1.000
_cell.length_b   1.000
_cell.length_c   1.000
_cell.angle_alpha   90.00
_cell.angle_beta   90.00
_cell.angle_gamma   90.00
#
_symmetry.space_group_name_H-M   'P 1'
#
loop_
_entity.id
_entity.type
_entity.pdbx_description
1 polymer ?
#
loop_
_entity_poly.entity_id
_entity_poly.type
_entity_poly.pdbx_seq_one_letter_code
_entity_poly.pdbx_strand_id
1 'polypeptide(L)'
;MKKTIFALLFTFGICGCTQEAQDQVGRQIQNWTGTDGVLEIYAGDKLTNRFIKIDKLSTAYGTSDRVTPRPYRYGYGYLDRNLNYQVDSGEKRVYFEFSDYSTSYIFYENPGASNPQPNSSSN
;
A
#
# COMPACT_ATOMS: atom_id res chain seq x y z
N MET A 1 -6.20 -50.60 -5.52
CA MET A 1 -7.56 -50.03 -5.60
C MET A 1 -7.84 -48.97 -4.54
N LYS A 2 -7.53 -49.17 -3.24
CA LYS A 2 -7.71 -48.11 -2.21
C LYS A 2 -6.74 -46.93 -2.35
N LYS A 3 -5.50 -47.17 -2.82
CA LYS A 3 -4.47 -46.14 -3.03
C LYS A 3 -4.76 -45.22 -4.23
N THR A 4 -5.47 -45.72 -5.23
CA THR A 4 -5.85 -44.95 -6.43
C THR A 4 -7.06 -44.04 -6.19
N ILE A 5 -7.94 -44.38 -5.23
CA ILE A 5 -9.06 -43.52 -4.82
C ILE A 5 -8.57 -42.29 -4.07
N PHE A 6 -7.52 -42.42 -3.25
CA PHE A 6 -6.95 -41.29 -2.51
C PHE A 6 -6.24 -40.27 -3.41
N ALA A 7 -5.63 -40.72 -4.52
CA ALA A 7 -5.00 -39.85 -5.50
C ALA A 7 -6.03 -39.06 -6.33
N LEU A 8 -7.19 -39.65 -6.63
CA LEU A 8 -8.25 -39.00 -7.41
C LEU A 8 -9.02 -37.93 -6.60
N LEU A 9 -9.09 -38.09 -5.28
CA LEU A 9 -9.78 -37.14 -4.38
C LEU A 9 -8.97 -35.86 -4.13
N PHE A 10 -7.64 -35.91 -4.30
CA PHE A 10 -6.76 -34.74 -4.11
C PHE A 10 -6.72 -33.83 -5.36
N THR A 11 -6.95 -34.39 -6.56
CA THR A 11 -6.91 -33.63 -7.83
C THR A 11 -8.14 -32.72 -8.03
N PHE A 12 -9.24 -32.97 -7.33
CA PHE A 12 -10.47 -32.16 -7.45
C PHE A 12 -10.54 -30.93 -6.53
N GLY A 13 -9.57 -30.75 -5.62
CA GLY A 13 -9.59 -29.68 -4.62
C GLY A 13 -9.02 -28.32 -5.07
N ILE A 14 -8.48 -28.22 -6.29
CA ILE A 14 -7.67 -27.04 -6.70
C ILE A 14 -8.36 -26.14 -7.73
N CYS A 15 -9.55 -26.50 -8.23
CA CYS A 15 -10.26 -25.74 -9.26
C CYS A 15 -11.23 -24.66 -8.71
N GLY A 16 -11.19 -24.37 -7.41
CA GLY A 16 -12.26 -23.60 -6.73
C GLY A 16 -11.92 -22.21 -6.22
N CYS A 17 -10.66 -21.75 -6.22
CA CYS A 17 -10.43 -20.32 -6.00
C CYS A 17 -10.70 -19.60 -7.30
N THR A 18 -11.80 -18.85 -7.36
CA THR A 18 -12.11 -17.99 -8.51
C THR A 18 -10.91 -17.07 -8.81
N GLN A 19 -10.75 -16.66 -10.07
CA GLN A 19 -9.73 -15.66 -10.42
C GLN A 19 -9.87 -14.43 -9.53
N GLU A 20 -11.09 -14.01 -9.19
CA GLU A 20 -11.35 -12.93 -8.22
C GLU A 20 -10.87 -13.22 -6.80
N ALA A 21 -10.98 -14.46 -6.30
CA ALA A 21 -10.46 -14.83 -4.98
C ALA A 21 -8.92 -14.91 -4.98
N GLN A 22 -8.31 -15.44 -6.05
CA GLN A 22 -6.86 -15.42 -6.23
C GLN A 22 -6.31 -14.00 -6.41
N ASP A 23 -7.01 -13.14 -7.14
CA ASP A 23 -6.66 -11.73 -7.33
C ASP A 23 -6.85 -10.92 -6.05
N GLN A 24 -7.87 -11.22 -5.24
CA GLN A 24 -8.03 -10.62 -3.92
C GLN A 24 -6.91 -11.03 -2.98
N VAL A 25 -6.52 -12.31 -2.95
CA VAL A 25 -5.37 -12.77 -2.15
C VAL A 25 -4.07 -12.15 -2.66
N GLY A 26 -3.89 -12.09 -3.98
CA GLY A 26 -2.75 -11.42 -4.63
C GLY A 26 -2.68 -9.94 -4.24
N ARG A 27 -3.80 -9.21 -4.26
CA ARG A 27 -3.90 -7.80 -3.84
C ARG A 27 -3.80 -7.59 -2.33
N GLN A 28 -4.16 -8.58 -1.51
CA GLN A 28 -4.00 -8.51 -0.06
C GLN A 28 -2.53 -8.74 0.36
N ILE A 29 -1.81 -9.60 -0.38
CA ILE A 29 -0.37 -9.83 -0.20
C ILE A 29 0.45 -8.69 -0.82
N GLN A 30 0.01 -8.18 -1.97
CA GLN A 30 0.53 -6.95 -2.57
C GLN A 30 -0.04 -5.75 -1.83
N ASN A 31 0.56 -5.44 -0.69
CA ASN A 31 0.49 -4.12 -0.09
C ASN A 31 0.77 -3.11 -1.21
N TRP A 32 -0.24 -2.39 -1.70
CA TRP A 32 -0.20 -1.76 -3.04
C TRP A 32 0.84 -0.62 -3.18
N THR A 33 1.54 -0.31 -2.08
CA THR A 33 2.72 0.58 -2.02
C THR A 33 3.79 -0.02 -1.11
N GLY A 34 4.07 -1.32 -1.27
CA GLY A 34 4.96 -2.13 -0.44
C GLY A 34 6.07 -1.36 0.25
N THR A 35 5.99 -1.21 1.58
CA THR A 35 7.10 -0.82 2.49
C THR A 35 7.97 0.41 2.13
N ASP A 36 7.58 1.24 1.16
CA ASP A 36 8.34 2.44 0.76
C ASP A 36 7.49 3.46 -0.02
N GLY A 37 6.32 3.81 0.53
CA GLY A 37 5.43 4.78 -0.07
C GLY A 37 5.94 6.22 0.03
N VAL A 38 5.62 7.01 -0.99
CA VAL A 38 5.83 8.46 -1.08
C VAL A 38 4.48 9.14 -1.20
N LEU A 39 4.21 10.11 -0.32
CA LEU A 39 3.05 10.99 -0.37
C LEU A 39 3.52 12.40 -0.74
N GLU A 40 3.00 12.94 -1.82
CA GLU A 40 3.22 14.32 -2.23
C GLU A 40 1.92 15.12 -2.15
N ILE A 41 1.98 16.30 -1.53
CA ILE A 41 0.85 17.21 -1.36
C ILE A 41 1.08 18.47 -2.16
N TYR A 42 0.08 18.85 -2.95
CA TYR A 42 0.14 20.00 -3.86
C TYR A 42 -0.85 21.09 -3.46
N ALA A 43 -0.41 22.34 -3.59
CA ALA A 43 -1.25 23.53 -3.57
C ALA A 43 -1.20 24.16 -4.97
N GLY A 44 -2.14 23.76 -5.83
CA GLY A 44 -2.09 24.11 -7.26
C GLY A 44 -0.93 23.39 -7.95
N ASP A 45 -0.03 24.14 -8.55
CA ASP A 45 1.18 23.69 -9.25
C ASP A 45 2.39 23.48 -8.33
N LYS A 46 2.27 23.84 -7.04
CA LYS A 46 3.37 23.79 -6.07
C LYS A 46 3.31 22.56 -5.19
N LEU A 47 4.40 21.78 -5.16
CA LEU A 47 4.63 20.75 -4.14
C LEU A 47 4.91 21.43 -2.79
N THR A 48 4.06 21.20 -1.79
CA THR A 48 4.20 21.82 -0.46
C THR A 48 4.86 20.88 0.55
N ASN A 49 4.56 19.58 0.47
CA ASN A 49 5.06 18.58 1.39
C ASN A 49 5.28 17.26 0.65
N ARG A 50 6.38 16.58 0.98
CA ARG A 50 6.61 15.19 0.61
C ARG A 50 6.91 14.39 1.87
N PHE A 51 6.24 13.25 2.01
CA PHE A 51 6.55 12.26 3.03
C PHE A 51 7.02 10.98 2.35
N ILE A 52 8.11 10.39 2.84
CA ILE A 52 8.70 9.16 2.29
C ILE A 52 8.74 8.05 3.34
N LYS A 53 9.08 6.83 2.91
CA LYS A 53 9.15 5.63 3.76
C LYS A 53 7.84 5.37 4.50
N ILE A 54 6.72 5.55 3.79
CA ILE A 54 5.38 5.30 4.32
C ILE A 54 5.04 3.83 4.08
N ASP A 55 4.83 3.06 5.15
CA ASP A 55 4.45 1.65 5.04
C ASP A 55 3.04 1.49 4.46
N LYS A 56 2.10 2.34 4.90
CA LYS A 56 0.69 2.29 4.54
C LYS A 56 -0.01 3.59 4.91
N LEU A 57 -0.97 4.01 4.09
CA LEU A 57 -1.99 4.99 4.45
C LEU A 57 -3.24 4.28 4.99
N SER A 58 -3.76 4.78 6.10
CA SER A 58 -4.96 4.23 6.76
C SER A 58 -6.03 5.30 6.92
N THR A 59 -7.27 4.88 7.14
CA THR A 59 -8.39 5.74 7.53
C THR A 59 -9.06 5.16 8.78
N ALA A 60 -9.60 6.03 9.63
CA ALA A 60 -10.34 5.62 10.80
C ALA A 60 -11.80 5.34 10.43
N TYR A 61 -12.45 4.41 11.14
CA TYR A 61 -13.89 4.14 10.99
C TYR A 61 -14.69 4.75 12.14
N GLY A 62 -15.96 5.08 11.88
CA GLY A 62 -16.91 5.52 12.88
C GLY A 62 -17.03 4.55 14.06
N THR A 63 -17.17 5.08 15.27
CA THR A 63 -17.25 4.28 16.51
C THR A 63 -18.58 3.54 16.64
N SER A 64 -19.66 4.10 16.07
CA SER A 64 -21.03 3.57 16.18
C SER A 64 -21.36 2.47 15.17
N ASP A 65 -20.75 2.50 13.99
CA ASP A 65 -21.10 1.60 12.88
C ASP A 65 -19.91 0.81 12.34
N ARG A 66 -18.65 1.18 12.62
CA ARG A 66 -17.42 0.58 12.05
C ARG A 66 -17.43 0.44 10.52
N VAL A 67 -18.40 1.06 9.85
CA VAL A 67 -18.70 0.93 8.43
C VAL A 67 -18.39 2.24 7.72
N THR A 68 -18.68 3.39 8.35
CA THR A 68 -18.42 4.69 7.72
C THR A 68 -16.95 5.11 7.91
N PRO A 69 -16.14 5.17 6.83
CA PRO A 69 -14.78 5.70 6.92
C PRO A 69 -14.81 7.20 7.15
N ARG A 70 -13.87 7.71 7.96
CA ARG A 70 -13.67 9.14 8.15
C ARG A 70 -13.04 9.74 6.88
N PRO A 71 -13.38 10.98 6.50
CA PRO A 71 -12.90 11.59 5.26
C PRO A 71 -11.48 12.18 5.40
N TYR A 72 -10.58 11.40 5.99
CA TYR A 72 -9.17 11.72 6.09
C TYR A 72 -8.37 10.43 6.06
N ARG A 73 -7.11 10.57 5.65
CA ARG A 73 -6.12 9.51 5.68
C ARG A 73 -4.96 9.94 6.56
N TYR A 74 -4.33 8.96 7.17
CA TYR A 74 -3.20 9.17 8.04
C TYR A 74 -2.13 8.12 7.79
N GLY A 75 -0.91 8.45 8.17
CA GLY A 75 0.24 7.57 8.03
C GLY A 75 1.40 8.00 8.92
N TYR A 76 2.47 7.23 8.82
CA TYR A 76 3.74 7.52 9.48
C TYR A 76 4.86 7.43 8.46
N GLY A 77 5.71 8.46 8.41
CA GLY A 77 6.82 8.54 7.45
C GLY A 77 7.81 9.63 7.85
N TYR A 78 8.68 10.03 6.93
CA TYR A 78 9.66 11.09 7.13
C TYR A 78 9.35 12.25 6.21
N LEU A 79 9.41 13.48 6.73
CA LEU A 79 9.19 14.68 5.91
C LEU A 79 10.46 14.96 5.11
N ASP A 80 10.41 14.69 3.80
CA ASP A 80 11.49 14.98 2.85
C ASP A 80 11.47 16.48 2.53
N ARG A 81 12.25 17.26 3.28
CA ARG A 81 12.22 18.74 3.19
C ARG A 81 13.00 19.29 1.99
N ASN A 82 14.04 18.59 1.57
CA ASN A 82 14.91 19.00 0.45
C ASN A 82 14.54 18.27 -0.86
N LEU A 83 13.52 17.41 -0.82
CA LEU A 83 12.94 16.71 -1.97
C LEU A 83 13.93 15.74 -2.62
N ASN A 84 14.82 15.12 -1.85
CA ASN A 84 15.88 14.22 -2.33
C ASN A 84 15.51 12.72 -2.32
N TYR A 85 14.28 12.37 -1.91
CA TYR A 85 13.77 11.00 -1.76
C TYR A 85 14.50 10.12 -0.72
N GLN A 86 15.28 10.72 0.18
CA GLN A 86 16.10 10.03 1.17
C GLN A 86 15.80 10.54 2.58
N VAL A 87 16.02 9.68 3.56
CA VAL A 87 15.94 10.06 4.96
C VAL A 87 17.29 10.64 5.36
N ASP A 88 17.32 11.94 5.63
CA ASP A 88 18.55 12.64 6.02
C ASP A 88 18.88 12.46 7.51
N SER A 89 20.14 12.71 7.87
CA SER A 89 20.58 12.62 9.25
C SER A 89 19.82 13.60 10.15
N GLY A 90 19.22 13.07 11.22
CA GLY A 90 18.45 13.86 12.19
C GLY A 90 16.97 14.02 11.85
N GLU A 91 16.51 13.55 10.68
CA GLU A 91 15.09 13.49 10.37
C GLU A 91 14.38 12.45 11.24
N LYS A 92 13.17 12.79 11.69
CA LYS A 92 12.37 11.96 12.58
C LYS A 92 11.17 11.42 11.84
N ARG A 93 10.78 10.19 12.18
CA ARG A 93 9.51 9.62 11.75
C ARG A 93 8.38 10.40 12.41
N VAL A 94 7.46 10.92 11.62
CA VAL A 94 6.33 11.73 12.06
C VAL A 94 5.00 11.08 11.69
N TYR A 95 3.99 11.42 12.48
CA TYR A 95 2.58 11.20 12.14
C TYR A 95 2.09 12.33 11.24
N PHE A 96 1.25 12.02 10.26
CA PHE A 96 0.58 13.01 9.44
C PHE A 96 -0.85 12.59 9.12
N GLU A 97 -1.71 13.58 8.90
CA GLU A 97 -3.09 13.43 8.43
C GLU A 97 -3.35 14.41 7.29
N PHE A 98 -4.19 14.01 6.34
CA PHE A 98 -4.69 14.91 5.31
C PHE A 98 -6.14 14.56 4.92
N SER A 99 -6.88 15.55 4.44
CA SER A 99 -8.31 15.41 4.14
C SER A 99 -8.52 14.87 2.73
N ASP A 100 -9.50 13.97 2.58
CA ASP A 100 -9.92 13.47 1.27
C ASP A 100 -10.70 14.53 0.45
N TYR A 101 -11.15 15.64 1.05
CA TYR A 101 -11.98 16.65 0.36
C TYR A 101 -11.21 17.81 -0.25
N SER A 102 -10.04 18.15 0.30
CA SER A 102 -9.39 19.44 0.00
C SER A 102 -7.89 19.34 -0.21
N THR A 103 -7.29 18.16 0.00
CA THR A 103 -5.87 17.95 -0.24
C THR A 103 -5.67 17.34 -1.62
N SER A 104 -5.00 18.06 -2.51
CA SER A 104 -4.50 17.46 -3.76
C SER A 104 -3.24 16.67 -3.43
N TYR A 105 -3.24 15.36 -3.66
CA TYR A 105 -2.10 14.51 -3.37
C TYR A 105 -1.96 13.37 -4.36
N ILE A 106 -0.74 12.83 -4.43
CA ILE A 106 -0.45 11.54 -5.05
C ILE A 106 0.28 10.68 -4.03
N PHE A 107 -0.08 9.40 -3.97
CA PHE A 107 0.59 8.40 -3.15
C PHE A 107 1.07 7.27 -4.08
N TYR A 108 2.38 7.04 -4.09
CA TYR A 108 3.05 6.15 -5.03
C TYR A 108 4.26 5.45 -4.38
N GLU A 109 4.81 4.43 -5.04
CA GLU A 109 6.03 3.77 -4.59
C GLU A 109 7.27 4.64 -4.87
N ASN A 110 8.25 4.65 -3.95
CA ASN A 110 9.46 5.44 -4.10
C ASN A 110 10.30 4.99 -5.32
N PRO A 111 10.48 5.82 -6.36
CA PRO A 111 11.24 5.45 -7.57
C PRO A 111 12.76 5.44 -7.36
N GLY A 112 13.25 6.06 -6.28
CA GLY A 112 14.66 6.11 -5.91
C GLY A 112 15.08 5.02 -4.93
N ALA A 113 14.11 4.25 -4.41
CA ALA A 113 14.41 3.11 -3.57
C ALA A 113 14.95 1.98 -4.44
N SER A 114 16.17 1.51 -4.16
CA SER A 114 16.70 0.28 -4.73
C SER A 114 15.97 -0.94 -4.14
N ASN A 115 14.65 -0.98 -4.27
CA ASN A 115 13.88 -2.16 -3.89
C ASN A 115 13.94 -3.12 -5.08
N PRO A 116 14.46 -4.35 -4.92
CA PRO A 116 14.36 -5.34 -5.96
C PRO A 116 12.87 -5.60 -6.18
N GLN A 117 12.36 -5.25 -7.36
CA GLN A 117 10.99 -5.56 -7.76
C GLN A 117 10.67 -7.02 -7.36
N PRO A 118 9.62 -7.27 -6.56
CA PRO A 118 9.05 -8.59 -6.59
C PRO A 118 8.54 -8.75 -8.03
N ASN A 119 9.11 -9.71 -8.75
CA ASN A 119 8.63 -10.26 -10.01
C ASN A 119 8.29 -9.31 -11.18
N SER A 120 9.29 -8.66 -11.78
CA SER A 120 9.24 -8.40 -13.24
C SER A 120 9.36 -9.73 -14.01
N SER A 121 8.30 -10.54 -13.94
CA SER A 121 8.10 -11.67 -14.83
C SER A 121 7.84 -11.06 -16.20
N SER A 122 8.87 -11.07 -17.02
CA SER A 122 8.76 -10.89 -18.46
C SER A 122 7.70 -11.84 -19.00
N ASN A 123 6.68 -11.29 -19.63
CA ASN A 123 5.89 -11.91 -20.69
C ASN A 123 5.60 -10.83 -21.72
#